data_AF-A0A3S0IBU4-F1
#
_entry.id   AF-A0A3S0IBU4-F1
#
_cell.length_a   1.000
_cell.length_b   1.000
_cell.length_c   1.000
_cell.angle_alpha   90.00
_cell.angle_beta   90.00
_cell.angle_gamma   90.00
#
_symmetry.space_group_name_H-M   'P 1'
#
loop_
_entity.id
_entity.type
_entity.pdbx_description
1 polymer ?
#
loop_
_entity_poly.entity_id
_entity_poly.type
_entity_poly.pdbx_seq_one_letter_code
_entity_poly.pdbx_strand_id
1 'polypeptide(L)'
;MDNFQNTNKARRYKAHVSIFGTTQIHLRNPWTVAMWSVAFPGFGHFLLNKYFRAFSLFLWEVIINQVTKLNLAMVYSFTGNFEAAKEVLDLRMVIMYIPVYLFAIWDSYRTTVDLNNIYTLAKREDAQFNSFSLGAFEINYLDKRNPIMAVLWAMTIPSVGQLYVHRIILAGFTLIWTAVFMYNSHFLEAFIYLINGNLNKSIAVLDAQWLLYVPSFYFFTIFDSYVSAVENNKLFEDEQGKYLKNHYQSYIFNLMKLNKVDTMHIFATFEHSTYLELAITELEEHGIQNILAVPLNNRTEERKLFDNLHQSDGVSLISKGMILAFLFSTIGASRGFVMEWGPIIWGLIGAGSGFILGFIIDLFIKKISKRKQKLLRGKNSEVVLIVECGEQQKQQVERILWNKLALGVAELNQS
;
A
#
# COMPACT_ATOMS: atom_id res chain seq x y z
N MET A 1 -6.11 -3.71 -25.11
CA MET A 1 -6.19 -5.18 -25.17
C MET A 1 -6.04 -5.67 -23.75
N ASP A 2 -7.05 -6.39 -23.25
CA ASP A 2 -7.02 -6.99 -21.92
C ASP A 2 -6.85 -8.50 -22.08
N ASN A 3 -6.14 -9.15 -21.16
CA ASN A 3 -5.93 -10.60 -21.20
C ASN A 3 -7.15 -11.42 -20.73
N PHE A 4 -8.23 -10.76 -20.29
CA PHE A 4 -9.45 -11.41 -19.84
C PHE A 4 -10.67 -10.54 -20.12
N GLN A 5 -11.74 -11.16 -20.63
CA GLN A 5 -13.07 -10.56 -20.73
C GLN A 5 -14.02 -11.24 -19.75
N ASN A 6 -14.82 -10.43 -19.05
CA ASN A 6 -15.71 -10.92 -18.01
C ASN A 6 -16.80 -11.84 -18.59
N THR A 7 -16.88 -13.07 -18.06
CA THR A 7 -17.89 -14.07 -18.46
C THR A 7 -19.24 -13.90 -17.75
N ASN A 8 -19.36 -12.92 -16.84
CA ASN A 8 -20.53 -12.64 -15.99
C ASN A 8 -21.03 -13.84 -15.17
N LYS A 9 -20.17 -14.85 -14.95
CA LYS A 9 -20.52 -16.04 -14.14
C LYS A 9 -20.45 -15.77 -12.64
N ALA A 10 -19.55 -14.90 -12.21
CA ALA A 10 -19.42 -14.52 -10.81
C ALA A 10 -20.19 -13.23 -10.52
N ARG A 11 -20.74 -13.13 -9.31
CA ARG A 11 -21.46 -11.94 -8.85
C ARG A 11 -20.48 -10.86 -8.39
N ARG A 12 -19.31 -11.24 -7.88
CA ARG A 12 -18.31 -10.34 -7.29
C ARG A 12 -16.90 -10.67 -7.77
N TYR A 13 -16.09 -9.62 -7.93
CA TYR A 13 -14.71 -9.69 -8.39
C TYR A 13 -13.77 -9.05 -7.36
N LYS A 14 -12.55 -9.58 -7.22
CA LYS A 14 -11.56 -9.08 -6.26
C LYS A 14 -10.81 -7.85 -6.78
N ALA A 15 -10.51 -7.84 -8.08
CA ALA A 15 -9.70 -6.79 -8.68
C ALA A 15 -10.03 -6.59 -10.16
N HIS A 16 -9.56 -5.47 -10.69
CA HIS A 16 -9.57 -5.12 -12.11
C HIS A 16 -8.32 -4.31 -12.43
N VAL A 17 -7.53 -4.79 -13.39
CA VAL A 17 -6.29 -4.13 -13.85
C VAL A 17 -6.63 -3.30 -15.07
N SER A 18 -6.51 -1.98 -15.00
CA SER A 18 -6.77 -1.10 -16.14
C SER A 18 -5.50 -0.37 -16.54
N ILE A 19 -5.51 0.27 -17.72
CA ILE A 19 -4.43 1.16 -18.19
C ILE A 19 -4.11 2.31 -17.21
N PHE A 20 -5.02 2.66 -16.31
CA PHE A 20 -4.84 3.74 -15.34
C PHE A 20 -4.36 3.28 -13.95
N GLY A 21 -4.30 1.96 -13.76
CA GLY A 21 -3.91 1.32 -12.51
C GLY A 21 -4.82 0.17 -12.11
N THR A 22 -4.51 -0.41 -10.95
CA THR A 22 -5.21 -1.59 -10.41
C THR A 22 -6.23 -1.17 -9.35
N THR A 23 -7.51 -1.49 -9.60
CA THR A 23 -8.57 -1.33 -8.61
C THR A 23 -8.79 -2.67 -7.92
N GLN A 24 -8.65 -2.70 -6.61
CA GLN A 24 -8.82 -3.93 -5.83
C GLN A 24 -9.57 -3.72 -4.52
N ILE A 25 -10.24 -4.77 -4.08
CA ILE A 25 -10.86 -4.87 -2.77
C ILE A 25 -9.99 -5.79 -1.92
N HIS A 26 -9.63 -5.32 -0.73
CA HIS A 26 -8.91 -6.10 0.28
C HIS A 26 -9.39 -5.67 1.66
N LEU A 27 -9.08 -6.50 2.67
CA LEU A 27 -9.46 -6.25 4.05
C LEU A 27 -8.68 -5.07 4.62
N ARG A 28 -9.41 -4.08 5.14
CA ARG A 28 -8.84 -2.88 5.76
C ARG A 28 -9.41 -2.68 7.15
N ASN A 29 -8.65 -2.02 8.03
CA ASN A 29 -9.17 -1.57 9.31
C ASN A 29 -10.05 -0.32 9.09
N PRO A 30 -11.37 -0.38 9.39
CA PRO A 30 -12.27 0.77 9.22
C PRO A 30 -11.81 2.02 9.96
N TRP A 31 -11.20 1.87 11.14
CA TRP A 31 -10.71 2.99 11.93
C TRP A 31 -9.51 3.69 11.29
N THR A 32 -8.61 2.94 10.66
CA THR A 32 -7.47 3.54 9.94
C THR A 32 -7.97 4.39 8.77
N VAL A 33 -8.94 3.88 8.01
CA VAL A 33 -9.53 4.62 6.88
C VAL A 33 -10.24 5.88 7.38
N ALA A 34 -11.01 5.78 8.47
CA ALA A 34 -11.68 6.92 9.09
C ALA A 34 -10.70 7.99 9.59
N MET A 35 -9.58 7.59 10.20
CA MET A 35 -8.53 8.53 10.64
C MET A 35 -7.86 9.26 9.48
N TRP A 36 -7.75 8.65 8.31
CA TRP A 36 -7.29 9.36 7.12
C TRP A 36 -8.32 10.40 6.64
N SER A 37 -9.62 10.11 6.73
CA SER A 37 -10.68 11.11 6.49
C SER A 37 -10.69 12.24 7.53
N VAL A 38 -10.23 11.98 8.76
CA VAL A 38 -9.99 13.03 9.77
C VAL A 38 -8.81 13.92 9.35
N ALA A 39 -7.74 13.34 8.83
CA ALA A 39 -6.59 14.10 8.35
C ALA A 39 -6.94 14.99 7.15
N PHE A 40 -7.79 14.47 6.26
CA PHE A 40 -8.31 15.15 5.08
C PHE A 40 -9.51 14.37 4.54
N PRO A 41 -10.72 14.95 4.42
CA PRO A 41 -11.96 14.24 4.07
C PRO A 41 -11.88 13.27 2.88
N GLY A 42 -11.11 13.61 1.83
CA GLY A 42 -10.95 12.75 0.65
C GLY A 42 -10.04 11.53 0.82
N PHE A 43 -9.16 11.50 1.82
CA PHE A 43 -8.11 10.48 1.93
C PHE A 43 -8.66 9.09 2.24
N GLY A 44 -9.67 8.97 3.12
CA GLY A 44 -10.28 7.66 3.38
C GLY A 44 -10.86 7.05 2.10
N HIS A 45 -11.52 7.85 1.25
CA HIS A 45 -12.10 7.36 0.00
C HIS A 45 -11.04 6.99 -1.06
N PHE A 46 -9.88 7.64 -1.08
CA PHE A 46 -8.75 7.22 -1.93
C PHE A 46 -8.25 5.82 -1.57
N LEU A 47 -8.13 5.52 -0.27
CA LEU A 47 -7.74 4.18 0.20
C LEU A 47 -8.74 3.10 -0.21
N LEU A 48 -10.01 3.48 -0.36
CA LEU A 48 -11.10 2.60 -0.79
C LEU A 48 -11.26 2.50 -2.31
N ASN A 49 -10.38 3.13 -3.10
CA ASN A 49 -10.47 3.24 -4.56
C ASN A 49 -11.80 3.89 -5.04
N LYS A 50 -12.46 4.69 -4.19
CA LYS A 50 -13.66 5.46 -4.56
C LYS A 50 -13.26 6.84 -5.08
N TYR A 51 -12.53 6.86 -6.19
CA TYR A 51 -11.84 8.04 -6.71
C TYR A 51 -12.72 9.27 -6.88
N PHE A 52 -13.91 9.15 -7.50
CA PHE A 52 -14.80 10.31 -7.69
C PHE A 52 -15.17 10.97 -6.36
N ARG A 53 -15.57 10.19 -5.36
CA ARG A 53 -15.88 10.73 -4.02
C ARG A 53 -14.66 11.35 -3.36
N ALA A 54 -13.51 10.68 -3.49
CA ALA A 54 -12.25 11.12 -2.92
C ALA A 54 -11.80 12.47 -3.50
N PHE A 55 -11.83 12.63 -4.82
CA PHE A 55 -11.50 13.88 -5.49
C PHE A 55 -12.46 14.99 -5.08
N SER A 56 -13.77 14.75 -5.09
CA SER A 56 -14.76 15.75 -4.70
C SER A 56 -14.58 16.24 -3.26
N LEU A 57 -14.39 15.31 -2.31
CA LEU A 57 -14.19 15.65 -0.90
C LEU A 57 -12.84 16.34 -0.65
N PHE A 58 -11.79 15.95 -1.39
CA PHE A 58 -10.50 16.63 -1.33
C PHE A 58 -10.61 18.08 -1.82
N LEU A 59 -11.22 18.29 -3.00
CA LEU A 59 -11.36 19.64 -3.57
C LEU A 59 -12.24 20.51 -2.67
N TRP A 60 -13.32 19.95 -2.14
CA TRP A 60 -14.20 20.62 -1.18
C TRP A 60 -13.45 21.06 0.07
N GLU A 61 -12.64 20.19 0.67
CA GLU A 61 -11.79 20.53 1.82
C GLU A 61 -10.89 21.72 1.52
N VAL A 62 -10.13 21.68 0.42
CA VAL A 62 -9.22 22.79 0.09
C VAL A 62 -9.99 24.09 -0.09
N ILE A 63 -11.08 24.09 -0.85
CA ILE A 63 -11.86 25.30 -1.13
C ILE A 63 -12.43 25.88 0.16
N ILE A 64 -13.12 25.06 0.95
CA ILE A 64 -13.78 25.53 2.17
C ILE A 64 -12.76 25.95 3.23
N ASN A 65 -11.65 25.24 3.37
CA ASN A 65 -10.60 25.61 4.32
C ASN A 65 -9.90 26.92 3.90
N GLN A 66 -9.75 27.19 2.60
CA GLN A 66 -9.27 28.49 2.12
C GLN A 66 -10.22 29.66 2.39
N VAL A 67 -11.53 29.42 2.31
CA VAL A 67 -12.57 30.43 2.63
C VAL A 67 -12.66 30.65 4.14
N THR A 68 -12.68 29.58 4.92
CA THR A 68 -12.85 29.64 6.39
C THR A 68 -11.59 30.05 7.14
N LYS A 69 -10.40 29.93 6.53
CA LYS A 69 -9.10 30.10 7.19
C LYS A 69 -8.89 29.14 8.36
N LEU A 70 -9.42 27.93 8.23
CA LEU A 70 -9.38 26.93 9.30
C LEU A 70 -7.95 26.56 9.69
N ASN A 71 -7.05 26.36 8.72
CA ASN A 71 -5.64 26.08 9.00
C ASN A 71 -4.97 27.21 9.79
N LEU A 72 -5.17 28.45 9.41
CA LEU A 72 -4.63 29.60 10.14
C LEU A 72 -5.20 29.70 11.57
N ALA A 73 -6.51 29.47 11.72
CA ALA A 73 -7.16 29.40 13.03
C ALA A 73 -6.59 28.26 13.90
N MET A 74 -6.21 27.12 13.31
CA MET A 74 -5.52 26.03 14.02
C MET A 74 -4.12 26.46 14.50
N VAL A 75 -3.35 27.17 13.68
CA VAL A 75 -2.04 27.71 14.10
C VAL A 75 -2.20 28.64 15.31
N TYR A 76 -3.14 29.58 15.25
CA TYR A 76 -3.43 30.46 16.39
C TYR A 76 -3.91 29.69 17.63
N SER A 77 -4.74 28.67 17.46
CA SER A 77 -5.22 27.83 18.57
C SER A 77 -4.08 27.06 19.24
N PHE A 78 -3.18 26.43 18.47
CA PHE A 78 -2.06 25.67 19.02
C PHE A 78 -0.95 26.53 19.64
N THR A 79 -0.86 27.79 19.23
CA THR A 79 0.04 28.80 19.79
C THR A 79 -0.55 29.53 21.01
N GLY A 80 -1.84 29.32 21.30
CA GLY A 80 -2.53 29.89 22.46
C GLY A 80 -3.21 31.24 22.21
N ASN A 81 -3.20 31.73 20.97
CA ASN A 81 -3.88 32.96 20.58
C ASN A 81 -5.33 32.69 20.16
N PHE A 82 -6.19 32.35 21.13
CA PHE A 82 -7.58 31.97 20.86
C PHE A 82 -8.44 33.12 20.31
N GLU A 83 -8.13 34.38 20.64
CA GLU A 83 -8.88 35.52 20.11
C GLU A 83 -8.60 35.72 18.63
N ALA A 84 -7.33 35.72 18.19
CA ALA A 84 -7.01 35.76 16.77
C ALA A 84 -7.59 34.56 15.99
N ALA A 85 -7.62 33.37 16.63
CA ALA A 85 -8.24 32.18 16.04
C ALA A 85 -9.74 32.37 15.75
N LYS A 86 -10.48 33.03 16.66
CA LYS A 86 -11.91 33.32 16.48
C LYS A 86 -12.14 34.42 15.45
N GLU A 87 -11.28 35.44 15.43
CA GLU A 87 -11.41 36.58 14.51
C GLU A 87 -11.16 36.20 13.06
N VAL A 88 -10.18 35.33 12.80
CA VAL A 88 -9.83 34.93 11.44
C VAL A 88 -10.79 33.90 10.84
N LEU A 89 -11.51 33.17 11.69
CA LEU A 89 -12.35 32.04 11.29
C LEU A 89 -13.73 32.50 10.82
N ASP A 90 -14.09 32.20 9.57
CA ASP A 90 -15.45 32.45 9.08
C ASP A 90 -16.43 31.40 9.63
N LEU A 91 -17.08 31.74 10.75
CA LEU A 91 -18.06 30.88 11.43
C LEU A 91 -19.22 30.44 10.52
N ARG A 92 -19.64 31.24 9.52
CA ARG A 92 -20.78 30.90 8.66
C ARG A 92 -20.45 29.69 7.78
N MET A 93 -19.25 29.71 7.19
CA MET A 93 -18.77 28.65 6.32
C MET A 93 -18.31 27.42 7.13
N VAL A 94 -17.79 27.61 8.34
CA VAL A 94 -17.44 26.49 9.24
C VAL A 94 -18.67 25.66 9.63
N ILE A 95 -19.83 26.28 9.85
CA ILE A 95 -21.06 25.53 10.17
C ILE A 95 -21.46 24.62 8.99
N MET A 96 -21.26 25.06 7.74
CA MET A 96 -21.48 24.22 6.56
C MET A 96 -20.41 23.12 6.41
N TYR A 97 -19.18 23.40 6.81
CA TYR A 97 -18.07 22.47 6.76
C TYR A 97 -18.27 21.25 7.68
N ILE A 98 -18.71 21.46 8.93
CA ILE A 98 -18.79 20.43 9.96
C ILE A 98 -19.61 19.19 9.52
N PRO A 99 -20.83 19.32 8.97
CA PRO A 99 -21.61 18.16 8.51
C PRO A 99 -20.92 17.36 7.40
N VAL A 100 -20.31 18.05 6.42
CA VAL A 100 -19.61 17.38 5.30
C VAL A 100 -18.37 16.65 5.80
N TYR A 101 -17.63 17.28 6.72
CA TYR A 101 -16.48 16.68 7.38
C TYR A 101 -16.85 15.41 8.17
N LEU A 102 -17.88 15.48 9.01
CA LEU A 102 -18.38 14.31 9.77
C LEU A 102 -18.93 13.22 8.85
N PHE A 103 -19.63 13.61 7.78
CA PHE A 103 -20.11 12.68 6.76
C PHE A 103 -18.97 11.93 6.08
N ALA A 104 -17.88 12.60 5.71
CA ALA A 104 -16.73 11.96 5.08
C ALA A 104 -16.10 10.90 5.99
N ILE A 105 -15.92 11.21 7.28
CA ILE A 105 -15.41 10.27 8.28
C ILE A 105 -16.34 9.06 8.39
N TRP A 106 -17.63 9.31 8.60
CA TRP A 106 -18.62 8.25 8.77
C TRP A 106 -18.78 7.37 7.51
N ASP A 107 -18.92 7.96 6.32
CA ASP A 107 -19.09 7.22 5.05
C ASP A 107 -17.85 6.38 4.74
N SER A 108 -16.66 6.89 5.03
CA SER A 108 -15.42 6.14 4.84
C SER A 108 -15.33 4.93 5.77
N TYR A 109 -15.69 5.08 7.05
CA TYR A 109 -15.76 3.97 8.00
C TYR A 109 -16.78 2.91 7.55
N ARG A 110 -18.03 3.33 7.31
CA ARG A 110 -19.14 2.46 6.94
C ARG A 110 -18.84 1.71 5.64
N THR A 111 -18.37 2.43 4.62
CA THR A 111 -17.97 1.82 3.34
C THR A 111 -16.86 0.80 3.53
N THR A 112 -15.91 1.02 4.44
CA THR A 112 -14.84 0.04 4.70
C THR A 112 -15.41 -1.26 5.23
N VAL A 113 -16.36 -1.20 6.18
CA VAL A 113 -17.06 -2.38 6.71
C VAL A 113 -17.79 -3.11 5.59
N ASP A 114 -18.55 -2.38 4.76
CA ASP A 114 -19.28 -2.96 3.63
C ASP A 114 -18.34 -3.65 2.62
N LEU A 115 -17.22 -3.00 2.26
CA LEU A 115 -16.23 -3.55 1.34
C LEU A 115 -15.49 -4.76 1.90
N ASN A 116 -15.24 -4.80 3.22
CA ASN A 116 -14.66 -5.97 3.86
C ASN A 116 -15.58 -7.20 3.77
N ASN A 117 -16.89 -7.00 3.92
CA ASN A 117 -17.87 -8.06 3.71
C ASN A 117 -17.90 -8.52 2.24
N ILE A 118 -17.89 -7.58 1.30
CA ILE A 118 -17.82 -7.88 -0.14
C ILE A 118 -16.55 -8.65 -0.48
N TYR A 119 -15.40 -8.28 0.09
CA TYR A 119 -14.14 -8.99 -0.10
C TYR A 119 -14.24 -10.45 0.34
N THR A 120 -14.80 -10.71 1.52
CA THR A 120 -14.95 -12.08 2.04
C THR A 120 -15.80 -12.95 1.11
N LEU A 121 -16.86 -12.36 0.55
CA LEU A 121 -17.72 -13.03 -0.43
C LEU A 121 -16.99 -13.24 -1.77
N ALA A 122 -16.31 -12.22 -2.29
CA ALA A 122 -15.55 -12.28 -3.53
C ALA A 122 -14.39 -13.29 -3.45
N LYS A 123 -13.74 -13.40 -2.28
CA LYS A 123 -12.70 -14.40 -2.02
C LYS A 123 -13.24 -15.83 -2.07
N ARG A 124 -14.50 -16.04 -1.68
CA ARG A 124 -15.16 -17.35 -1.80
C ARG A 124 -15.59 -17.67 -3.23
N GLU A 125 -16.12 -16.68 -3.95
CA GLU A 125 -16.49 -16.84 -5.37
C GLU A 125 -15.27 -17.05 -6.27
N ASP A 126 -14.12 -16.50 -5.85
CA ASP A 126 -12.80 -16.68 -6.44
C ASP A 126 -12.71 -16.46 -7.96
N ALA A 127 -13.52 -15.54 -8.46
CA ALA A 127 -13.63 -15.20 -9.87
C ALA A 127 -12.28 -14.83 -10.50
N GLN A 128 -12.09 -15.24 -11.76
CA GLN A 128 -11.00 -14.76 -12.60
C GLN A 128 -11.20 -13.27 -12.91
N PHE A 129 -10.09 -12.56 -13.04
CA PHE A 129 -10.02 -11.16 -13.40
C PHE A 129 -8.80 -10.94 -14.29
N ASN A 130 -8.71 -9.77 -14.92
CA ASN A 130 -7.59 -9.45 -15.80
C ASN A 130 -6.33 -9.09 -15.00
N SER A 131 -5.19 -9.63 -15.41
CA SER A 131 -3.86 -9.38 -14.81
C SER A 131 -2.97 -8.50 -15.70
N PHE A 132 -3.36 -8.25 -16.95
CA PHE A 132 -2.63 -7.46 -17.94
C PHE A 132 -3.59 -6.61 -18.79
N SER A 133 -3.23 -5.36 -19.03
CA SER A 133 -3.95 -4.41 -19.88
C SER A 133 -2.96 -3.56 -20.69
N LEU A 134 -3.14 -3.58 -22.02
CA LEU A 134 -2.32 -2.84 -22.98
C LEU A 134 -3.18 -1.83 -23.75
N GLY A 135 -3.02 -0.55 -23.46
CA GLY A 135 -3.63 0.56 -24.19
C GLY A 135 -2.63 1.33 -25.03
N ALA A 136 -3.12 2.26 -25.86
CA ALA A 136 -2.26 3.15 -26.65
C ALA A 136 -1.43 4.11 -25.78
N PHE A 137 -1.91 4.43 -24.59
CA PHE A 137 -1.26 5.35 -23.66
C PHE A 137 -0.42 4.63 -22.59
N GLU A 138 -0.71 3.37 -22.28
CA GLU A 138 -0.06 2.67 -21.17
C GLU A 138 -0.19 1.14 -21.22
N ILE A 139 0.77 0.45 -20.61
CA ILE A 139 0.85 -0.98 -20.31
C ILE A 139 0.81 -1.17 -18.79
N ASN A 140 -0.27 -1.75 -18.27
CA ASN A 140 -0.35 -2.10 -16.86
C ASN A 140 -0.46 -3.61 -16.66
N TYR A 141 0.25 -4.12 -15.66
CA TYR A 141 0.31 -5.53 -15.33
C TYR A 141 0.51 -5.72 -13.83
N LEU A 142 0.07 -6.87 -13.31
CA LEU A 142 0.36 -7.25 -11.94
C LEU A 142 1.82 -7.63 -11.81
N ASP A 143 2.48 -7.06 -10.81
CA ASP A 143 3.89 -7.29 -10.53
C ASP A 143 4.16 -7.18 -9.03
N LYS A 144 5.21 -7.86 -8.56
CA LYS A 144 5.68 -7.81 -7.19
C LYS A 144 6.71 -6.69 -7.03
N ARG A 145 6.37 -5.68 -6.23
CA ARG A 145 7.17 -4.47 -6.02
C ARG A 145 7.69 -4.38 -4.60
N ASN A 146 8.83 -3.71 -4.39
CA ASN A 146 9.35 -3.53 -3.04
C ASN A 146 8.59 -2.39 -2.33
N PRO A 147 7.84 -2.64 -1.25
CA PRO A 147 7.07 -1.60 -0.56
C PRO A 147 7.94 -0.50 0.06
N ILE A 148 9.18 -0.82 0.43
CA ILE A 148 10.13 0.16 0.97
C ILE A 148 10.53 1.16 -0.12
N MET A 149 10.69 0.72 -1.36
CA MET A 149 10.99 1.62 -2.48
C MET A 149 9.81 2.57 -2.74
N ALA A 150 8.57 2.10 -2.61
CA ALA A 150 7.38 2.96 -2.71
C ALA A 150 7.38 4.08 -1.65
N VAL A 151 7.86 3.79 -0.45
CA VAL A 151 8.02 4.77 0.65
C VAL A 151 9.14 5.75 0.34
N LEU A 152 10.34 5.26 0.00
CA LEU A 152 11.50 6.11 -0.28
C LEU A 152 11.20 7.10 -1.40
N TRP A 153 10.55 6.65 -2.48
CA TRP A 153 10.13 7.53 -3.56
C TRP A 153 9.07 8.55 -3.12
N ALA A 154 8.06 8.15 -2.35
CA ALA A 154 7.05 9.07 -1.82
C ALA A 154 7.63 10.14 -0.87
N MET A 155 8.71 9.82 -0.14
CA MET A 155 9.41 10.78 0.70
C MET A 155 10.16 11.85 -0.11
N THR A 156 10.59 11.56 -1.34
CA THR A 156 11.26 12.58 -2.16
C THR A 156 10.28 13.63 -2.65
N ILE A 157 9.26 13.22 -3.38
CA ILE A 157 8.18 14.07 -3.88
C ILE A 157 6.87 13.29 -3.66
N PRO A 158 5.90 13.86 -2.92
CA PRO A 158 4.57 13.28 -2.81
C PRO A 158 3.98 13.07 -4.21
N SER A 159 3.64 11.81 -4.54
CA SER A 159 3.17 11.24 -5.83
C SER A 159 4.10 10.20 -6.46
N VAL A 160 5.42 10.27 -6.25
CA VAL A 160 6.35 9.38 -6.97
C VAL A 160 6.18 7.93 -6.50
N GLY A 161 5.81 7.72 -5.24
CA GLY A 161 5.40 6.41 -4.75
C GLY A 161 4.15 5.86 -5.45
N GLN A 162 3.17 6.70 -5.75
CA GLN A 162 1.96 6.34 -6.50
C GLN A 162 2.28 5.98 -7.96
N LEU A 163 3.21 6.71 -8.60
CA LEU A 163 3.75 6.35 -9.93
C LEU A 163 4.43 4.98 -9.87
N TYR A 164 5.27 4.76 -8.86
CA TYR A 164 5.96 3.49 -8.65
C TYR A 164 5.00 2.30 -8.48
N VAL A 165 3.78 2.49 -7.96
CA VAL A 165 2.74 1.44 -7.87
C VAL A 165 1.71 1.48 -9.02
N HIS A 166 1.98 2.26 -10.07
CA HIS A 166 1.13 2.43 -11.27
C HIS A 166 -0.30 2.91 -10.99
N ARG A 167 -0.49 3.78 -10.00
CA ARG A 167 -1.78 4.48 -9.78
C ARG A 167 -1.73 5.85 -10.45
N ILE A 168 -1.74 5.86 -11.78
CA ILE A 168 -1.39 7.04 -12.60
C ILE A 168 -2.30 8.24 -12.35
N ILE A 169 -3.62 8.03 -12.29
CA ILE A 169 -4.58 9.11 -12.05
C ILE A 169 -4.33 9.76 -10.68
N LEU A 170 -4.14 8.95 -9.64
CA LEU A 170 -3.86 9.44 -8.29
C LEU A 170 -2.48 10.12 -8.23
N ALA A 171 -1.50 9.59 -8.94
CA ALA A 171 -0.17 10.16 -8.98
C ALA A 171 -0.15 11.54 -9.66
N GLY A 172 -0.81 11.68 -10.82
CA GLY A 172 -0.96 12.98 -11.48
C GLY A 172 -1.70 13.99 -10.60
N PHE A 173 -2.80 13.56 -9.96
CA PHE A 173 -3.54 14.40 -9.04
C PHE A 173 -2.70 14.86 -7.85
N THR A 174 -2.01 13.94 -7.19
CA THR A 174 -1.15 14.26 -6.04
C THR A 174 0.04 15.11 -6.46
N LEU A 175 0.65 14.91 -7.63
CA LEU A 175 1.74 15.75 -8.12
C LEU A 175 1.31 17.21 -8.32
N ILE A 176 0.13 17.43 -8.90
CA ILE A 176 -0.44 18.77 -9.07
C ILE A 176 -0.62 19.44 -7.71
N TRP A 177 -1.22 18.73 -6.74
CA TRP A 177 -1.45 19.27 -5.41
C TRP A 177 -0.19 19.46 -4.59
N THR A 178 0.84 18.62 -4.78
CA THR A 178 2.19 18.87 -4.27
C THR A 178 2.69 20.23 -4.75
N ALA A 179 2.64 20.49 -6.06
CA ALA A 179 3.08 21.77 -6.61
C ALA A 179 2.27 22.94 -6.03
N VAL A 180 0.94 22.82 -5.94
CA VAL A 180 0.07 23.85 -5.37
C VAL A 180 0.42 24.14 -3.91
N PHE A 181 0.52 23.11 -3.06
CA PHE A 181 0.82 23.30 -1.64
C PHE A 181 2.24 23.84 -1.43
N MET A 182 3.24 23.32 -2.14
CA MET A 182 4.63 23.77 -1.98
C MET A 182 4.83 25.20 -2.48
N TYR A 183 4.18 25.58 -3.58
CA TYR A 183 4.26 26.94 -4.13
C TYR A 183 3.59 27.96 -3.21
N ASN A 184 2.32 27.75 -2.85
CA ASN A 184 1.57 28.73 -2.07
C ASN A 184 2.01 28.82 -0.60
N SER A 185 2.63 27.76 -0.06
CA SER A 185 3.21 27.80 1.30
C SER A 185 4.60 28.44 1.36
N HIS A 186 5.23 28.72 0.21
CA HIS A 186 6.65 29.09 0.12
C HIS A 186 7.57 28.06 0.80
N PHE A 187 7.15 26.79 0.92
CA PHE A 187 7.89 25.78 1.67
C PHE A 187 9.30 25.55 1.12
N LEU A 188 9.47 25.51 -0.20
CA LEU A 188 10.77 25.30 -0.83
C LEU A 188 11.72 26.49 -0.61
N GLU A 189 11.20 27.71 -0.67
CA GLU A 189 11.96 28.94 -0.39
C GLU A 189 12.40 28.97 1.08
N ALA A 190 11.48 28.68 1.99
CA ALA A 190 11.75 28.56 3.42
C ALA A 190 12.81 27.50 3.71
N PHE A 191 12.73 26.35 3.04
CA PHE A 191 13.69 25.26 3.17
C PHE A 191 15.09 25.65 2.69
N ILE A 192 15.21 26.41 1.60
CA ILE A 192 16.50 26.94 1.13
C ILE A 192 17.09 27.89 2.17
N TYR A 193 16.29 28.81 2.72
CA TYR A 193 16.76 29.71 3.79
C TYR A 193 17.17 28.94 5.06
N LEU A 194 16.46 27.86 5.38
CA LEU A 194 16.78 26.99 6.51
C LEU A 194 18.14 26.32 6.34
N ILE A 195 18.42 25.73 5.18
CA ILE A 195 19.71 25.09 4.87
C ILE A 195 20.85 26.10 4.94
N ASN A 196 20.61 27.34 4.49
CA ASN A 196 21.58 28.43 4.54
C ASN A 196 21.78 29.02 5.96
N GLY A 197 21.10 28.48 6.98
CA GLY A 197 21.19 28.92 8.37
C GLY A 197 20.41 30.19 8.69
N ASN A 198 19.60 30.72 7.76
CA ASN A 198 18.80 31.91 7.98
C ASN A 198 17.38 31.55 8.48
N LEU A 199 17.30 31.23 9.77
CA LEU A 199 16.05 30.82 10.43
C LEU A 199 14.96 31.90 10.37
N ASN A 200 15.31 33.16 10.64
CA ASN A 200 14.33 34.25 10.67
C ASN A 200 13.67 34.46 9.31
N LYS A 201 14.45 34.45 8.21
CA LYS A 201 13.88 34.54 6.86
C LYS A 201 13.09 33.29 6.49
N SER A 202 13.58 32.11 6.88
CA SER A 202 12.89 30.83 6.65
C SER A 202 11.47 30.84 7.25
N ILE A 203 11.32 31.34 8.47
CA ILE A 203 10.01 31.43 9.14
C ILE A 203 9.13 32.52 8.49
N ALA A 204 9.71 33.68 8.19
CA ALA A 204 8.96 34.85 7.71
C ALA A 204 8.33 34.67 6.33
N VAL A 205 8.92 33.86 5.45
CA VAL A 205 8.37 33.63 4.10
C VAL A 205 7.24 32.60 4.08
N LEU A 206 7.08 31.79 5.13
CA LEU A 206 6.09 30.71 5.15
C LEU A 206 4.68 31.23 5.32
N ASP A 207 3.78 30.76 4.44
CA ASP A 207 2.35 30.93 4.63
C ASP A 207 1.78 29.79 5.48
N ALA A 208 1.30 30.14 6.68
CA ALA A 208 0.76 29.19 7.65
C ALA A 208 -0.51 28.47 7.18
N GLN A 209 -1.37 29.15 6.41
CA GLN A 209 -2.63 28.59 5.91
C GLN A 209 -2.36 27.46 4.91
N TRP A 210 -1.38 27.64 4.02
CA TRP A 210 -0.99 26.64 3.03
C TRP A 210 -0.05 25.56 3.60
N LEU A 211 0.85 25.93 4.51
CA LEU A 211 1.80 24.99 5.12
C LEU A 211 1.09 23.84 5.85
N LEU A 212 -0.02 24.11 6.53
CA LEU A 212 -0.70 23.07 7.32
C LEU A 212 -1.41 21.98 6.51
N TYR A 213 -1.54 22.11 5.18
CA TYR A 213 -1.93 20.98 4.35
C TYR A 213 -0.80 19.97 4.15
N VAL A 214 0.46 20.41 4.26
CA VAL A 214 1.63 19.60 3.92
C VAL A 214 1.76 18.36 4.82
N PRO A 215 1.63 18.42 6.16
CA PRO A 215 1.78 17.24 7.00
C PRO A 215 0.80 16.11 6.63
N SER A 216 -0.51 16.37 6.63
CA SER A 216 -1.51 15.34 6.34
C SER A 216 -1.35 14.78 4.93
N PHE A 217 -1.11 15.65 3.93
CA PHE A 217 -0.90 15.24 2.55
C PHE A 217 0.37 14.41 2.35
N TYR A 218 1.49 14.84 2.94
CA TYR A 218 2.78 14.17 2.82
C TYR A 218 2.74 12.76 3.43
N PHE A 219 2.26 12.63 4.68
CA PHE A 219 2.15 11.32 5.33
C PHE A 219 1.11 10.41 4.66
N PHE A 220 0.03 10.97 4.10
CA PHE A 220 -0.96 10.20 3.35
C PHE A 220 -0.33 9.55 2.11
N THR A 221 0.41 10.32 1.31
CA THR A 221 1.01 9.77 0.08
C THR A 221 2.02 8.66 0.35
N ILE A 222 2.81 8.76 1.43
CA ILE A 222 3.72 7.71 1.86
C ILE A 222 2.96 6.47 2.32
N PHE A 223 1.90 6.66 3.12
CA PHE A 223 1.10 5.55 3.62
C PHE A 223 0.38 4.82 2.47
N ASP A 224 -0.26 5.58 1.57
CA ASP A 224 -0.99 5.05 0.43
C ASP A 224 -0.07 4.28 -0.53
N SER A 225 1.15 4.78 -0.81
CA SER A 225 2.10 4.08 -1.69
C SER A 225 2.57 2.76 -1.06
N TYR A 226 2.86 2.74 0.24
CA TYR A 226 3.23 1.54 0.97
C TYR A 226 2.12 0.49 0.96
N VAL A 227 0.90 0.88 1.33
CA VAL A 227 -0.25 -0.04 1.39
C VAL A 227 -0.57 -0.57 0.00
N SER A 228 -0.58 0.30 -1.02
CA SER A 228 -0.82 -0.12 -2.40
C SER A 228 0.22 -1.13 -2.88
N ALA A 229 1.51 -0.93 -2.56
CA ALA A 229 2.56 -1.89 -2.92
C ALA A 229 2.37 -3.25 -2.23
N VAL A 230 2.10 -3.26 -0.93
CA VAL A 230 1.87 -4.52 -0.18
C VAL A 230 0.67 -5.28 -0.72
N GLU A 231 -0.46 -4.59 -0.95
CA GLU A 231 -1.69 -5.24 -1.39
C GLU A 231 -1.63 -5.65 -2.87
N ASN A 232 -0.90 -4.92 -3.72
CA ASN A 232 -0.64 -5.36 -5.10
C ASN A 232 0.22 -6.63 -5.12
N ASN A 233 1.22 -6.75 -4.24
CA ASN A 233 2.03 -7.97 -4.13
C ASN A 233 1.18 -9.18 -3.72
N LYS A 234 0.30 -9.02 -2.74
CA LYS A 234 -0.62 -10.11 -2.33
C LYS A 234 -1.56 -10.51 -3.46
N LEU A 235 -2.01 -9.54 -4.26
CA LEU A 235 -2.86 -9.80 -5.42
C LEU A 235 -2.10 -10.57 -6.51
N PHE A 236 -0.84 -10.20 -6.76
CA PHE A 236 0.06 -10.92 -7.67
C PHE A 236 0.29 -12.36 -7.21
N GLU A 237 0.62 -12.58 -5.93
CA GLU A 237 0.80 -13.90 -5.33
C GLU A 237 -0.45 -14.79 -5.47
N ASP A 238 -1.64 -14.23 -5.20
CA ASP A 238 -2.92 -14.93 -5.37
C ASP A 238 -3.19 -15.31 -6.83
N GLU A 239 -2.91 -14.41 -7.77
CA GLU A 239 -3.14 -14.65 -9.20
C GLU A 239 -2.16 -15.69 -9.78
N GLN A 240 -0.85 -15.53 -9.53
CA GLN A 240 0.17 -16.48 -9.97
C GLN A 240 -0.05 -17.86 -9.32
N GLY A 241 -0.40 -17.90 -8.04
CA GLY A 241 -0.73 -19.15 -7.36
C GLY A 241 -1.90 -19.89 -8.01
N LYS A 242 -2.94 -19.19 -8.48
CA LYS A 242 -4.03 -19.81 -9.23
C LYS A 242 -3.59 -20.29 -10.61
N TYR A 243 -2.80 -19.49 -11.31
CA TYR A 243 -2.26 -19.86 -12.61
C TYR A 243 -1.49 -21.19 -12.52
N LEU A 244 -0.59 -21.30 -11.53
CA LEU A 244 0.20 -22.51 -11.28
C LEU A 244 -0.67 -23.73 -10.92
N LYS A 245 -1.69 -23.54 -10.07
CA LYS A 245 -2.64 -24.62 -9.72
C LYS A 245 -3.39 -25.16 -10.94
N ASN A 246 -3.83 -24.26 -11.82
CA ASN A 246 -4.64 -24.65 -12.97
C ASN A 246 -3.83 -25.33 -14.07
N HIS A 247 -2.56 -24.97 -14.26
CA HIS A 247 -1.75 -25.46 -15.38
C HIS A 247 -0.76 -26.56 -15.00
N TYR A 248 -0.25 -26.56 -13.75
CA TYR A 248 0.88 -27.41 -13.37
C TYR A 248 0.59 -28.37 -12.20
N GLN A 249 -0.64 -28.48 -11.68
CA GLN A 249 -0.97 -29.46 -10.61
C GLN A 249 -1.67 -30.74 -11.10
N SER A 250 -2.12 -30.81 -12.35
CA SER A 250 -2.70 -32.02 -12.92
C SER A 250 -1.71 -33.21 -12.91
N TYR A 251 -0.41 -32.92 -12.92
CA TYR A 251 0.68 -33.90 -12.91
C TYR A 251 0.77 -34.76 -11.63
N ILE A 252 0.22 -34.30 -10.49
CA ILE A 252 0.26 -35.03 -9.20
C ILE A 252 -0.29 -36.45 -9.34
N PHE A 253 -1.31 -36.65 -10.17
CA PHE A 253 -1.93 -37.96 -10.39
C PHE A 253 -1.06 -38.91 -11.24
N ASN A 254 -0.17 -38.36 -12.07
CA ASN A 254 0.82 -39.13 -12.83
C ASN A 254 2.05 -39.46 -11.99
N LEU A 255 2.49 -38.52 -11.14
CA LEU A 255 3.62 -38.67 -10.23
C LEU A 255 3.39 -39.84 -9.23
N MET A 256 2.16 -40.02 -8.74
CA MET A 256 1.78 -41.17 -7.91
C MET A 256 1.71 -42.52 -8.66
N LYS A 257 1.75 -42.54 -10.00
CA LYS A 257 1.62 -43.77 -10.81
C LYS A 257 2.94 -44.35 -11.31
N LEU A 258 4.08 -43.70 -11.07
CA LEU A 258 5.33 -44.03 -11.78
C LEU A 258 6.35 -44.76 -10.90
N ASN A 259 6.36 -46.10 -11.06
CA ASN A 259 7.56 -46.94 -10.97
C ASN A 259 8.29 -46.89 -12.32
N LYS A 260 8.99 -45.78 -12.64
CA LYS A 260 9.91 -45.73 -13.80
C LYS A 260 11.35 -45.69 -13.29
N VAL A 261 12.15 -46.62 -13.79
CA VAL A 261 13.52 -46.92 -13.28
C VAL A 261 14.57 -45.88 -13.73
N ASP A 262 14.24 -44.96 -14.65
CA ASP A 262 15.22 -44.02 -15.25
C ASP A 262 14.83 -42.53 -15.09
N THR A 263 13.98 -42.18 -14.13
CA THR A 263 13.49 -40.79 -13.93
C THR A 263 13.95 -40.21 -12.59
N MET A 264 14.60 -39.05 -12.64
CA MET A 264 15.07 -38.30 -11.48
C MET A 264 14.10 -37.16 -11.17
N HIS A 265 13.95 -36.83 -9.88
CA HIS A 265 13.11 -35.70 -9.44
C HIS A 265 13.98 -34.60 -8.81
N ILE A 266 13.87 -33.39 -9.34
CA ILE A 266 14.52 -32.20 -8.81
C ILE A 266 13.45 -31.32 -8.17
N PHE A 267 13.66 -31.00 -6.90
CA PHE A 267 12.85 -30.10 -6.11
C PHE A 267 13.51 -28.74 -6.08
N ALA A 268 12.75 -27.69 -6.35
CA ALA A 268 13.21 -26.32 -6.18
C ALA A 268 12.19 -25.50 -5.40
N THR A 269 12.69 -24.55 -4.63
CA THR A 269 11.87 -23.61 -3.87
C THR A 269 11.99 -22.23 -4.47
N PHE A 270 10.87 -21.55 -4.67
CA PHE A 270 10.81 -20.21 -5.24
C PHE A 270 9.93 -19.30 -4.37
N GLU A 271 10.19 -18.00 -4.46
CA GLU A 271 9.20 -16.97 -4.12
C GLU A 271 8.29 -16.74 -5.34
N HIS A 272 7.07 -16.27 -5.10
CA HIS A 272 6.23 -15.79 -6.20
C HIS A 272 6.92 -14.63 -6.91
N SER A 273 7.18 -14.81 -8.20
CA SER A 273 7.86 -13.84 -9.06
C SER A 273 7.71 -14.22 -10.53
N THR A 274 7.89 -13.26 -11.44
CA THR A 274 7.92 -13.54 -12.88
C THR A 274 9.06 -14.48 -13.26
N TYR A 275 10.16 -14.50 -12.49
CA TYR A 275 11.30 -15.41 -12.73
C TYR A 275 10.93 -16.88 -12.59
N LEU A 276 9.96 -17.22 -11.73
CA LEU A 276 9.44 -18.58 -11.62
C LEU A 276 8.78 -19.03 -12.93
N GLU A 277 7.92 -18.18 -13.51
CA GLU A 277 7.29 -18.49 -14.80
C GLU A 277 8.32 -18.57 -15.92
N LEU A 278 9.31 -17.66 -15.95
CA LEU A 278 10.42 -17.73 -16.90
C LEU A 278 11.26 -19.01 -16.73
N ALA A 279 11.43 -19.52 -15.50
CA ALA A 279 12.12 -20.78 -15.26
C ALA A 279 11.35 -21.96 -15.85
N ILE A 280 10.02 -21.99 -15.65
CA ILE A 280 9.15 -23.03 -16.20
C ILE A 280 9.19 -22.99 -17.73
N THR A 281 9.05 -21.81 -18.35
CA THR A 281 9.14 -21.66 -19.80
C THR A 281 10.49 -22.13 -20.34
N GLU A 282 11.60 -21.77 -19.70
CA GLU A 282 12.94 -22.22 -20.15
C GLU A 282 13.12 -23.73 -19.99
N LEU A 283 12.52 -24.37 -18.98
CA LEU A 283 12.52 -25.84 -18.86
C LEU A 283 11.71 -26.49 -19.99
N GLU A 284 10.52 -25.96 -20.30
CA GLU A 284 9.66 -26.46 -21.38
C GLU A 284 10.33 -26.34 -22.76
N GLU A 285 11.03 -25.22 -23.03
CA GLU A 285 11.81 -25.01 -24.26
C GLU A 285 12.92 -26.06 -24.44
N HIS A 286 13.47 -26.58 -23.34
CA HIS A 286 14.46 -27.66 -23.33
C HIS A 286 13.84 -29.07 -23.32
N GLY A 287 12.53 -29.18 -23.57
CA GLY A 287 11.82 -30.44 -23.72
C GLY A 287 11.38 -31.08 -22.41
N ILE A 288 11.43 -30.35 -21.29
CA ILE A 288 11.01 -30.85 -19.98
C ILE A 288 9.54 -30.50 -19.77
N GLN A 289 8.67 -31.49 -19.91
CA GLN A 289 7.21 -31.29 -19.83
C GLN A 289 6.62 -31.69 -18.48
N ASN A 290 7.33 -32.52 -17.71
CA ASN A 290 6.85 -33.07 -16.45
C ASN A 290 7.23 -32.14 -15.29
N ILE A 291 6.48 -31.05 -15.18
CA ILE A 291 6.69 -30.01 -14.17
C ILE A 291 5.46 -29.90 -13.27
N LEU A 292 5.69 -29.97 -11.97
CA LEU A 292 4.67 -29.78 -10.94
C LEU A 292 4.99 -28.53 -10.12
N ALA A 293 4.10 -27.54 -10.15
CA ALA A 293 4.21 -26.33 -9.34
C ALA A 293 3.17 -26.35 -8.20
N VAL A 294 3.67 -26.29 -6.96
CA VAL A 294 2.86 -26.31 -5.74
C VAL A 294 3.02 -25.00 -4.99
N PRO A 295 2.17 -23.99 -5.24
CA PRO A 295 2.10 -22.82 -4.39
C PRO A 295 1.63 -23.21 -2.99
N LEU A 296 2.44 -22.82 -2.00
CA LEU A 296 2.23 -23.09 -0.59
C LEU A 296 1.27 -22.05 0.00
N ASN A 297 0.29 -22.53 0.75
CA ASN A 297 -0.52 -21.62 1.55
C ASN A 297 0.31 -21.19 2.77
N ASN A 298 0.81 -19.96 2.75
CA ASN A 298 1.33 -19.34 3.96
C ASN A 298 0.25 -19.36 5.05
N ARG A 299 0.67 -19.55 6.31
CA ARG A 299 -0.25 -19.55 7.47
C ARG A 299 -0.84 -18.15 7.68
N THR A 300 -1.79 -17.77 6.85
CA THR A 300 -2.68 -16.64 7.11
C THR A 300 -3.63 -17.10 8.20
N GLU A 301 -3.59 -16.44 9.35
CA GLU A 301 -4.53 -16.69 10.45
C GLU A 301 -5.94 -16.87 9.90
N GLU A 302 -6.64 -17.95 10.29
CA GLU A 302 -8.08 -18.08 10.05
C GLU A 302 -8.77 -16.90 10.75
N ARG A 303 -9.10 -15.88 9.97
CA ARG A 303 -9.82 -14.70 10.45
C ARG A 303 -11.24 -15.16 10.78
N LYS A 304 -11.55 -15.36 12.06
CA LYS A 304 -12.93 -15.57 12.51
C LYS A 304 -13.75 -14.36 12.06
N LEU A 305 -14.92 -14.63 11.45
CA LEU A 305 -15.83 -13.62 10.86
C LEU A 305 -16.23 -12.47 11.80
N PHE A 306 -16.03 -12.64 13.11
CA PHE A 306 -16.47 -11.71 14.16
C PHE A 306 -15.41 -11.36 15.20
N ASP A 307 -14.17 -11.84 15.06
CA ASP A 307 -13.10 -11.54 16.02
C ASP A 307 -12.19 -10.46 15.44
N ASN A 308 -11.96 -9.41 16.24
CA ASN A 308 -11.45 -8.08 15.87
C ASN A 308 -10.66 -8.02 14.54
N LEU A 309 -11.12 -7.17 13.61
CA LEU A 309 -10.47 -6.73 12.36
C LEU A 309 -9.10 -6.01 12.58
N HIS A 310 -8.34 -6.43 13.58
CA HIS A 310 -7.10 -5.85 14.01
C HIS A 310 -6.00 -6.92 13.93
N GLN A 311 -5.01 -6.62 13.08
CA GLN A 311 -3.70 -7.31 12.95
C GLN A 311 -3.81 -8.63 12.16
N SER A 312 -2.98 -8.91 11.15
CA SER A 312 -1.55 -9.17 11.23
C SER A 312 -0.92 -9.07 9.83
N ASP A 313 -0.70 -7.85 9.34
CA ASP A 313 0.19 -7.57 8.21
C ASP A 313 1.03 -6.35 8.61
N GLY A 314 2.27 -6.23 8.13
CA GLY A 314 3.17 -5.10 8.45
C GLY A 314 2.53 -3.71 8.23
N VAL A 315 1.48 -3.66 7.40
CA VAL A 315 0.55 -2.54 7.22
C VAL A 315 -0.01 -2.01 8.54
N SER A 316 -0.45 -2.86 9.47
CA SER A 316 -1.03 -2.40 10.73
C SER A 316 -0.05 -1.64 11.62
N LEU A 317 1.26 -1.97 11.54
CA LEU A 317 2.31 -1.29 12.32
C LEU A 317 2.55 0.12 11.78
N ILE A 318 2.62 0.24 10.46
CA ILE A 318 2.88 1.53 9.80
C ILE A 318 1.66 2.44 9.92
N SER A 319 0.43 1.91 9.90
CA SER A 319 -0.79 2.72 10.03
C SER A 319 -0.79 3.65 11.25
N LYS A 320 -0.50 3.15 12.45
CA LYS A 320 -0.54 3.98 13.66
C LYS A 320 0.62 4.97 13.71
N GLY A 321 1.81 4.53 13.31
CA GLY A 321 2.98 5.40 13.19
C GLY A 321 2.72 6.58 12.26
N MET A 322 2.18 6.33 11.07
CA MET A 322 1.88 7.38 10.09
C MET A 322 0.78 8.33 10.56
N ILE A 323 -0.26 7.81 11.21
CA ILE A 323 -1.34 8.63 11.77
C ILE A 323 -0.80 9.58 12.86
N LEU A 324 -0.03 9.05 13.81
CA LEU A 324 0.54 9.88 14.87
C LEU A 324 1.63 10.82 14.35
N ALA A 325 2.40 10.41 13.35
CA ALA A 325 3.38 11.26 12.69
C ALA A 325 2.71 12.51 12.09
N PHE A 326 1.61 12.36 11.34
CA PHE A 326 0.93 13.54 10.79
C PHE A 326 0.35 14.41 11.90
N LEU A 327 -0.31 13.83 12.91
CA LEU A 327 -0.94 14.61 13.99
C LEU A 327 0.09 15.46 14.73
N PHE A 328 1.21 14.84 15.10
CA PHE A 328 2.26 15.51 15.86
C PHE A 328 3.05 16.47 14.96
N SER A 329 3.19 16.17 13.67
CA SER A 329 3.78 17.09 12.71
C SER A 329 2.94 18.35 12.51
N THR A 330 1.62 18.23 12.41
CA THR A 330 0.70 19.38 12.33
C THR A 330 0.79 20.26 13.58
N ILE A 331 0.80 19.65 14.77
CA ILE A 331 0.94 20.39 16.04
C ILE A 331 2.34 21.03 16.12
N GLY A 332 3.39 20.29 15.77
CA GLY A 332 4.78 20.75 15.79
C GLY A 332 5.00 21.92 14.82
N ALA A 333 4.49 21.82 13.60
CA ALA A 333 4.55 22.89 12.61
C ALA A 333 3.77 24.13 13.08
N SER A 334 2.57 23.94 13.64
CA SER A 334 1.76 25.05 14.17
C SER A 334 2.48 25.79 15.31
N ARG A 335 2.98 25.07 16.31
CA ARG A 335 3.71 25.68 17.43
C ARG A 335 5.06 26.26 16.98
N GLY A 336 5.67 25.70 15.95
CA GLY A 336 6.98 26.13 15.46
C GLY A 336 7.00 27.54 14.88
N PHE A 337 5.85 28.15 14.55
CA PHE A 337 5.79 29.57 14.22
C PHE A 337 6.17 30.51 15.37
N VAL A 338 6.13 30.03 16.63
CA VAL A 338 6.50 30.81 17.83
C VAL A 338 7.81 30.32 18.45
N MET A 339 8.31 29.14 18.05
CA MET A 339 9.52 28.53 18.62
C MET A 339 10.76 28.83 17.77
N GLU A 340 11.93 28.85 18.43
CA GLU A 340 13.20 29.31 17.85
C GLU A 340 13.64 28.58 16.57
N TRP A 341 13.35 27.27 16.45
CA TRP A 341 13.78 26.44 15.32
C TRP A 341 12.80 26.46 14.13
N GLY A 342 11.69 27.19 14.26
CA GLY A 342 10.72 27.35 13.19
C GLY A 342 9.79 26.14 12.97
N PRO A 343 8.76 26.33 12.12
CA PRO A 343 7.71 25.35 11.88
C PRO A 343 8.20 24.10 11.14
N ILE A 344 9.21 24.22 10.27
CA ILE A 344 9.74 23.06 9.51
C ILE A 344 10.41 22.06 10.45
N ILE A 345 11.35 22.52 11.29
CA ILE A 345 12.11 21.63 12.19
C ILE A 345 11.17 21.01 13.23
N TRP A 346 10.34 21.81 13.89
CA TRP A 346 9.41 21.29 14.89
C TRP A 346 8.33 20.39 14.29
N GLY A 347 7.91 20.63 13.05
CA GLY A 347 7.07 19.71 12.28
C GLY A 347 7.74 18.36 12.04
N LEU A 348 9.05 18.32 11.74
CA LEU A 348 9.81 17.08 11.58
C LEU A 348 10.05 16.34 12.90
N ILE A 349 10.34 17.07 13.99
CA ILE A 349 10.47 16.48 15.34
C ILE A 349 9.13 15.87 15.78
N GLY A 350 8.03 16.59 15.53
CA GLY A 350 6.67 16.09 15.74
C GLY A 350 6.41 14.80 14.96
N ALA A 351 6.74 14.78 13.67
CA ALA A 351 6.61 13.59 12.84
C ALA A 351 7.40 12.38 13.39
N GLY A 352 8.68 12.59 13.69
CA GLY A 352 9.55 11.53 14.21
C GLY A 352 9.07 10.96 15.54
N SER A 353 8.72 11.84 16.49
CA SER A 353 8.20 11.45 17.80
C SER A 353 6.85 10.73 17.69
N GLY A 354 5.93 11.21 16.85
CA GLY A 354 4.65 10.56 16.59
C GLY A 354 4.81 9.17 15.97
N PHE A 355 5.70 9.03 14.98
CA PHE A 355 5.98 7.74 14.37
C PHE A 355 6.55 6.72 15.36
N ILE A 356 7.55 7.14 16.15
CA ILE A 356 8.18 6.29 17.18
C ILE A 356 7.15 5.88 18.22
N LEU A 357 6.31 6.81 18.68
CA LEU A 357 5.25 6.53 19.65
C LEU A 357 4.25 5.50 19.10
N GLY A 358 3.82 5.66 17.84
CA GLY A 358 2.93 4.70 17.18
C GLY A 358 3.54 3.30 17.09
N PHE A 359 4.82 3.22 16.75
CA PHE A 359 5.56 1.95 16.72
C PHE A 359 5.65 1.31 18.12
N ILE A 360 5.94 2.10 19.15
CA ILE A 360 6.00 1.64 20.54
C ILE A 360 4.62 1.10 20.99
N ILE A 361 3.53 1.83 20.72
CA ILE A 361 2.16 1.40 21.04
C ILE A 361 1.86 0.04 20.41
N ASP A 362 2.21 -0.16 19.13
CA ASP A 362 2.00 -1.44 18.48
C ASP A 362 2.87 -2.56 19.03
N LEU A 363 4.12 -2.28 19.40
CA LEU A 363 4.97 -3.27 20.07
C LEU A 363 4.38 -3.69 21.42
N PHE A 364 3.82 -2.77 22.20
CA PHE A 364 3.14 -3.09 23.46
C PHE A 364 1.88 -3.94 23.25
N ILE A 365 1.01 -3.55 22.32
CA ILE A 365 -0.20 -4.32 22.00
C ILE A 365 0.18 -5.74 21.55
N LYS A 366 1.20 -5.86 20.69
CA LYS A 366 1.71 -7.16 20.25
C LYS A 366 2.34 -7.96 21.39
N LYS A 367 3.09 -7.33 22.30
CA LYS A 367 3.69 -7.99 23.47
C LYS A 367 2.61 -8.57 24.40
N ILE A 368 1.49 -7.86 24.57
CA ILE A 368 0.35 -8.31 25.37
C ILE A 368 -0.41 -9.46 24.66
N SER A 369 -0.59 -9.38 23.34
CA SER A 369 -1.23 -10.43 22.53
C SER A 369 -0.35 -11.69 22.35
N LYS A 370 0.98 -11.54 22.43
CA LYS A 370 1.99 -12.60 22.24
C LYS A 370 2.03 -13.71 23.30
N ARG A 371 1.11 -13.76 24.28
CA ARG A 371 0.94 -14.98 25.10
C ARG A 371 0.47 -16.20 24.30
N LYS A 372 0.17 -16.09 23.00
CA LYS A 372 -0.29 -17.21 22.15
C LYS A 372 0.42 -17.50 20.82
N GLN A 373 1.41 -16.74 20.34
CA GLN A 373 1.94 -16.99 18.99
C GLN A 373 3.44 -16.67 18.79
N LYS A 374 4.20 -17.72 18.45
CA LYS A 374 5.52 -17.65 17.80
C LYS A 374 5.28 -17.45 16.29
N LEU A 375 5.61 -16.27 15.77
CA LEU A 375 5.70 -16.04 14.33
C LEU A 375 7.12 -16.39 13.88
N LEU A 376 7.24 -17.36 12.97
CA LEU A 376 8.48 -17.72 12.30
C LEU A 376 8.85 -16.58 11.33
N ARG A 377 10.03 -15.97 11.54
CA ARG A 377 10.65 -15.02 10.61
C ARG A 377 11.69 -15.77 9.79
N GLY A 378 11.47 -15.87 8.49
CA GLY A 378 12.42 -16.39 7.50
C GLY A 378 11.92 -16.01 6.09
N LYS A 379 12.82 -16.04 5.09
CA LYS A 379 12.40 -16.08 3.68
C LYS A 379 11.67 -17.40 3.49
N ASN A 380 10.35 -17.35 3.37
CA ASN A 380 9.55 -18.55 3.22
C ASN A 380 9.56 -18.91 1.73
N SER A 381 9.87 -20.16 1.42
CA SER A 381 9.49 -20.73 0.13
C SER A 381 7.98 -20.54 -0.03
N GLU A 382 7.56 -19.92 -1.12
CA GLU A 382 6.14 -19.69 -1.43
C GLU A 382 5.65 -20.69 -2.47
N VAL A 383 6.54 -21.20 -3.32
CA VAL A 383 6.23 -22.22 -4.34
C VAL A 383 7.28 -23.32 -4.29
N VAL A 384 6.83 -24.57 -4.30
CA VAL A 384 7.69 -25.74 -4.55
C VAL A 384 7.49 -26.17 -5.99
N LEU A 385 8.57 -26.19 -6.75
CA LEU A 385 8.62 -26.74 -8.10
C LEU A 385 9.23 -28.14 -8.03
N ILE A 386 8.60 -29.11 -8.67
CA ILE A 386 9.08 -30.48 -8.79
C ILE A 386 9.21 -30.75 -10.28
N VAL A 387 10.42 -31.03 -10.72
CA VAL A 387 10.75 -31.25 -12.13
C VAL A 387 11.22 -32.69 -12.27
N GLU A 388 10.55 -33.45 -13.13
CA GLU A 388 11.00 -34.79 -13.51
C GLU A 388 11.84 -34.69 -14.79
N CYS A 389 13.08 -35.17 -14.73
CA CYS A 389 14.01 -35.15 -15.86
C CYS A 389 14.91 -36.41 -15.87
N GLY A 390 15.57 -36.66 -16.99
CA GLY A 390 16.60 -37.70 -17.07
C GLY A 390 17.93 -37.26 -16.47
N GLU A 391 18.79 -38.21 -16.07
CA GLU A 391 20.13 -37.94 -15.51
C GLU A 391 21.00 -37.04 -16.39
N GLN A 392 20.90 -37.18 -17.71
CA GLN A 392 21.66 -36.35 -18.66
C GLN A 392 21.24 -34.87 -18.65
N GLN A 393 20.00 -34.58 -18.26
CA GLN A 393 19.45 -33.22 -18.23
C GLN A 393 19.66 -32.53 -16.86
N LYS A 394 20.08 -33.27 -15.83
CA LYS A 394 20.21 -32.79 -14.45
C LYS A 394 20.96 -31.46 -14.32
N GLN A 395 22.20 -31.40 -14.82
CA GLN A 395 23.04 -30.19 -14.71
C GLN A 395 22.39 -28.98 -15.39
N GLN A 396 21.68 -29.21 -16.49
CA GLN A 396 20.96 -28.18 -17.21
C GLN A 396 19.77 -27.68 -16.41
N VAL A 397 18.97 -28.58 -15.81
CA VAL A 397 17.83 -28.22 -14.96
C VAL A 397 18.29 -27.42 -13.74
N GLU A 398 19.28 -27.90 -13.01
CA GLU A 398 19.82 -27.18 -11.84
C GLU A 398 20.31 -25.78 -12.23
N ARG A 399 21.01 -25.67 -13.35
CA ARG A 399 21.50 -24.38 -13.85
C ARG A 399 20.37 -23.42 -14.19
N ILE A 400 19.32 -23.88 -14.87
CA ILE A 400 18.14 -23.05 -15.19
C ILE A 400 17.49 -22.55 -13.89
N LEU A 401 17.26 -23.45 -12.93
CA LEU A 401 16.63 -23.12 -11.65
C LEU A 401 17.44 -22.10 -10.85
N TRP A 402 18.75 -22.29 -10.72
CA TRP A 402 19.64 -21.33 -10.04
C TRP A 402 19.72 -19.98 -10.76
N ASN A 403 19.81 -19.97 -12.09
CA ASN A 403 19.85 -18.75 -12.89
C ASN A 403 18.56 -17.91 -12.75
N LYS A 404 17.44 -18.54 -12.42
CA LYS A 404 16.13 -17.88 -12.21
C LYS A 404 15.78 -17.66 -10.74
N LEU A 405 16.80 -17.59 -9.86
CA LEU A 405 16.66 -17.21 -8.46
C LEU A 405 15.90 -18.24 -7.59
N ALA A 406 16.06 -19.54 -7.85
CA ALA A 406 15.64 -20.55 -6.89
C ALA A 406 16.29 -20.28 -5.51
N LEU A 407 15.48 -20.37 -4.44
CA LEU A 407 15.93 -20.23 -3.06
C LEU A 407 16.73 -21.45 -2.58
N GLY A 408 16.44 -22.61 -3.16
CA GLY A 408 17.11 -23.87 -2.89
C GLY A 408 16.67 -24.91 -3.89
N VAL A 409 17.60 -25.80 -4.26
CA VAL A 409 17.40 -26.92 -5.19
C VAL A 409 17.89 -28.19 -4.50
N ALA A 410 17.12 -29.28 -4.60
CA ALA A 410 17.42 -30.58 -4.01
C ALA A 410 17.06 -31.70 -4.99
N GLU A 411 17.88 -32.75 -4.98
CA GLU A 411 17.71 -33.96 -5.75
C GLU A 411 17.05 -35.05 -4.90
N LEU A 412 16.12 -35.79 -5.48
CA LEU A 412 15.59 -37.02 -4.91
C LEU A 412 15.97 -38.19 -5.81
N ASN A 413 16.88 -39.02 -5.33
CA ASN A 413 17.25 -40.26 -5.99
C ASN A 413 16.32 -41.37 -5.53
N GLN A 414 15.68 -42.04 -6.50
CA GLN A 414 15.00 -43.30 -6.24
C GLN A 414 16.08 -44.38 -6.15
N SER A 415 16.52 -44.67 -4.92
CA SER A 415 17.45 -45.75 -4.60
C SER A 415 16.80 -47.12 -4.75
#